data_AF-A0A6J4FPB7-F1
#
_entry.id   AF-A0A6J4FPB7-F1
#
_cell.length_a   1.000
_cell.length_b   1.000
_cell.length_c   1.000
_cell.angle_alpha   90.00
_cell.angle_beta   90.00
_cell.angle_gamma   90.00
#
_symmetry.space_group_name_H-M   'P 1'
#
loop_
_entity.id
_entity.type
_entity.pdbx_description
1 polymer ?
#
loop_
_entity_poly.entity_id
_entity_poly.type
_entity_poly.pdbx_seq_one_letter_code
_entity_poly.pdbx_strand_id
1 'polypeptide(L)'
;MNTDLDIHQVCKGAAITRIQLNQWISRGYFRPANEPVNGKARTFSINEAITLGVFAELTRIGVPYDVAAQHSRLLHGFKDEAALLVVYQGPQELIATSERGTPPPTQPSGVKFYDPAMPPMVGEIIKISELGDLAANPDVRSMAVVNIDHVESRVKAAMTASDQI
;
A
#
# COMPACT_ATOMS: atom_id res chain seq x y z
N MET A 1 9.05 20.90 14.40
CA MET A 1 9.94 19.75 14.67
C MET A 1 10.30 19.14 13.34
N ASN A 2 11.58 18.86 13.08
CA ASN A 2 12.00 18.26 11.82
C ASN A 2 11.56 16.78 11.84
N THR A 3 10.46 16.47 11.16
CA THR A 3 9.85 15.11 11.10
C THR A 3 10.50 14.20 10.05
N ASP A 4 11.64 14.63 9.55
CA ASP A 4 12.40 13.95 8.51
C ASP A 4 13.25 12.84 9.11
N LEU A 5 13.11 11.64 8.56
CA LEU A 5 13.87 10.45 8.89
C LEU A 5 15.11 10.34 8.01
N ASP A 6 16.23 9.95 8.60
CA ASP A 6 17.40 9.53 7.86
C ASP A 6 17.23 8.11 7.27
N ILE A 7 18.22 7.66 6.51
CA ILE A 7 18.21 6.35 5.85
C ILE A 7 18.18 5.17 6.84
N HIS A 8 18.79 5.31 8.02
CA HIS A 8 18.81 4.26 9.03
C HIS A 8 17.43 4.17 9.71
N GLN A 9 16.86 5.31 10.07
CA GLN A 9 15.53 5.41 10.68
C GLN A 9 14.43 4.89 9.74
N VAL A 10 14.43 5.28 8.46
CA VAL A 10 13.44 4.78 7.49
C VAL A 10 13.58 3.27 7.29
N CYS A 11 14.80 2.74 7.18
CA CYS A 11 15.04 1.30 7.02
C CYS A 11 14.58 0.52 8.25
N LYS A 12 14.88 1.01 9.45
CA LYS A 12 14.44 0.41 10.72
C LYS A 12 12.92 0.44 10.86
N GLY A 13 12.29 1.59 10.61
CA GLY A 13 10.84 1.76 10.70
C GLY A 13 10.06 0.91 9.68
N ALA A 14 10.54 0.86 8.44
CA ALA A 14 9.96 0.02 7.40
C ALA A 14 10.34 -1.48 7.53
N ALA A 15 11.25 -1.82 8.44
CA ALA A 15 11.80 -3.18 8.61
C ALA A 15 12.42 -3.75 7.33
N ILE A 16 13.26 -2.94 6.67
CA ILE A 16 13.97 -3.28 5.42
C ILE A 16 15.45 -2.98 5.52
N THR A 17 16.22 -3.60 4.63
CA THR A 17 17.64 -3.27 4.47
C THR A 17 17.83 -2.07 3.54
N ARG A 18 18.96 -1.38 3.69
CA ARG A 18 19.38 -0.33 2.76
C ARG A 18 19.50 -0.82 1.30
N ILE A 19 19.87 -2.09 1.12
CA ILE A 19 19.96 -2.73 -0.21
C ILE A 19 18.57 -2.82 -0.84
N GLN A 20 17.57 -3.31 -0.10
CA GLN A 20 16.18 -3.40 -0.58
C GLN A 20 15.65 -2.01 -0.96
N LEU A 21 15.83 -1.01 -0.10
CA LEU A 21 15.42 0.37 -0.37
C LEU A 21 16.00 0.88 -1.69
N ASN A 22 17.32 0.75 -1.88
CA ASN A 22 17.98 1.21 -3.10
C ASN A 22 17.50 0.45 -4.35
N GLN A 23 17.28 -0.86 -4.24
CA GLN A 23 16.74 -1.66 -5.35
C GLN A 23 15.32 -1.24 -5.73
N TRP A 24 14.46 -0.97 -4.75
CA TRP A 24 13.08 -0.56 -4.99
C TRP A 24 13.00 0.84 -5.60
N ILE A 25 13.91 1.74 -5.22
CA ILE A 25 14.04 3.06 -5.86
C ILE A 25 14.51 2.92 -7.30
N SER A 26 15.58 2.15 -7.53
CA SER A 26 16.17 1.96 -8.86
C SER A 26 15.17 1.33 -9.85
N ARG A 27 14.35 0.39 -9.37
CA ARG A 27 13.30 -0.27 -10.18
C ARG A 27 12.02 0.54 -10.30
N GLY A 28 11.93 1.69 -9.64
CA GLY A 28 10.76 2.58 -9.71
C GLY A 28 9.54 2.10 -8.91
N TYR A 29 9.68 1.11 -8.03
CA TYR A 29 8.60 0.67 -7.12
C TYR A 29 8.33 1.70 -6.03
N PHE A 30 9.37 2.43 -5.61
CA PHE A 30 9.26 3.53 -4.66
C PHE A 30 9.96 4.77 -5.19
N ARG A 31 9.31 5.93 -5.10
CA ARG A 31 9.89 7.22 -5.51
C ARG A 31 9.91 8.15 -4.30
N PRO A 32 11.09 8.45 -3.74
CA PRO A 32 11.20 9.45 -2.69
C PRO A 32 10.69 10.79 -3.19
N ALA A 33 10.01 11.54 -2.33
CA ALA A 33 9.49 12.87 -2.65
C ALA A 33 10.64 13.87 -2.86
N ASN A 34 11.71 13.73 -2.08
CA ASN A 34 12.90 14.57 -2.19
C ASN A 34 13.88 14.00 -3.21
N GLU A 35 14.22 14.82 -4.20
CA GLU A 35 15.29 14.50 -5.15
C GLU A 35 16.66 14.44 -4.43
N PRO A 36 17.56 13.54 -4.87
CA PRO A 36 18.91 13.49 -4.33
C PRO A 36 19.67 14.78 -4.64
N VAL A 37 20.14 15.48 -3.60
CA VAL A 37 21.03 16.64 -3.73
C VAL A 37 22.47 16.20 -3.44
N ASN A 38 23.40 16.49 -4.35
CA ASN A 38 24.82 16.18 -4.16
C ASN A 38 25.35 16.77 -2.84
N GLY A 39 26.05 15.94 -2.07
CA GLY A 39 26.63 16.34 -0.79
C GLY A 39 25.64 16.41 0.39
N LYS A 40 24.34 16.10 0.18
CA LYS A 40 23.36 16.00 1.26
C LYS A 40 22.86 14.57 1.43
N ALA A 41 22.74 14.14 2.67
CA ALA A 41 22.06 12.89 2.99
C ALA A 41 20.58 13.02 2.60
N ARG A 42 20.03 11.94 2.03
CA ARG A 42 18.60 11.88 1.72
C ARG A 42 17.80 11.78 3.01
N THR A 43 16.78 12.61 3.13
CA THR A 43 15.76 12.52 4.17
C THR A 43 14.45 11.98 3.60
N PHE A 44 13.65 11.38 4.47
CA PHE A 44 12.36 10.76 4.14
C PHE A 44 11.31 11.27 5.12
N SER A 45 10.11 11.52 4.66
CA SER A 45 8.97 11.81 5.51
C SER A 45 8.46 10.55 6.24
N ILE A 46 7.69 10.77 7.30
CA ILE A 46 6.97 9.69 8.01
C ILE A 46 6.08 8.90 7.05
N ASN A 47 5.34 9.59 6.17
CA ASN A 47 4.45 8.96 5.21
C ASN A 47 5.22 8.05 4.25
N GLU A 48 6.40 8.46 3.79
CA GLU A 48 7.27 7.61 2.97
C GLU A 48 7.74 6.36 3.72
N ALA A 49 8.08 6.50 5.00
CA ALA A 49 8.45 5.36 5.84
C ALA A 49 7.28 4.38 6.05
N ILE A 50 6.06 4.88 6.25
CA ILE A 50 4.85 4.06 6.36
C ILE A 50 4.56 3.35 5.04
N THR A 51 4.59 4.07 3.91
CA THR A 51 4.42 3.51 2.56
C THR A 51 5.43 2.39 2.30
N LEU A 52 6.71 2.61 2.62
CA LEU A 52 7.75 1.59 2.50
C LEU A 52 7.50 0.38 3.40
N GLY A 53 7.06 0.61 4.64
CA GLY A 53 6.74 -0.46 5.57
C GLY A 53 5.58 -1.32 5.09
N VAL A 54 4.48 -0.70 4.63
CA VAL A 54 3.32 -1.42 4.07
C VAL A 54 3.71 -2.18 2.80
N PHE A 55 4.49 -1.54 1.91
CA PHE A 55 5.04 -2.20 0.73
C PHE A 55 5.90 -3.43 1.09
N ALA A 56 6.74 -3.31 2.12
CA ALA A 56 7.58 -4.40 2.60
C ALA A 56 6.74 -5.56 3.18
N GLU A 57 5.67 -5.26 3.94
CA GLU A 57 4.77 -6.30 4.46
C GLU A 57 4.06 -7.04 3.31
N LEU A 58 3.48 -6.31 2.34
CA LEU A 58 2.80 -6.91 1.18
C LEU A 58 3.72 -7.84 0.38
N THR A 59 4.94 -7.39 0.09
CA THR A 59 5.91 -8.20 -0.66
C THR A 59 6.38 -9.42 0.15
N ARG A 60 6.49 -9.31 1.47
CA ARG A 60 6.85 -10.42 2.38
C ARG A 60 5.79 -11.51 2.41
N ILE A 61 4.50 -11.15 2.31
CA ILE A 61 3.39 -12.11 2.23
C ILE A 61 3.08 -12.58 0.81
N GLY A 62 3.94 -12.25 -0.16
CA GLY A 62 3.90 -12.79 -1.52
C GLY A 62 3.11 -11.98 -2.54
N VAL A 63 2.66 -10.77 -2.20
CA VAL A 63 2.04 -9.87 -3.18
C VAL A 63 3.11 -9.41 -4.19
N PRO A 64 2.84 -9.48 -5.52
CA PRO A 64 3.76 -9.00 -6.54
C PRO A 64 4.20 -7.54 -6.32
N TYR A 65 5.45 -7.22 -6.66
CA TYR A 65 6.04 -5.90 -6.39
C TYR A 65 5.29 -4.73 -7.04
N ASP A 66 4.80 -4.91 -8.27
CA ASP A 66 4.00 -3.92 -8.99
C ASP A 66 2.65 -3.67 -8.30
N VAL A 67 1.96 -4.74 -7.92
CA VAL A 67 0.69 -4.67 -7.17
C VAL A 67 0.89 -4.01 -5.80
N ALA A 68 1.92 -4.43 -5.05
CA ALA A 68 2.25 -3.83 -3.77
C ALA A 68 2.61 -2.35 -3.89
N ALA A 69 3.38 -1.97 -4.92
CA ALA A 69 3.77 -0.59 -5.18
C ALA A 69 2.58 0.29 -5.61
N GLN A 70 1.59 -0.29 -6.28
CA GLN A 70 0.37 0.41 -6.66
C GLN A 70 -0.49 0.72 -5.43
N HIS A 71 -0.73 -0.28 -4.57
CA HIS A 71 -1.67 -0.13 -3.45
C HIS A 71 -1.07 0.53 -2.20
N SER A 72 0.26 0.68 -2.11
CA SER A 72 0.91 1.36 -0.97
C SER A 72 0.99 2.89 -1.10
N ARG A 73 0.57 3.49 -2.23
CA ARG A 73 0.79 4.94 -2.50
C ARG A 73 -0.16 5.88 -1.77
N LEU A 74 -1.40 5.45 -1.51
CA LEU A 74 -2.48 6.31 -1.02
C LEU A 74 -3.05 5.75 0.28
N LEU A 75 -2.19 5.68 1.30
CA LEU A 75 -2.55 5.20 2.63
C LEU A 75 -3.27 6.29 3.42
N HIS A 76 -4.30 5.88 4.16
CA HIS A 76 -4.98 6.71 5.14
C HIS A 76 -5.38 5.86 6.35
N GLY A 77 -5.55 6.52 7.50
CA GLY A 77 -6.01 5.90 8.73
C GLY A 77 -7.45 6.28 9.05
N PHE A 78 -8.05 5.57 10.01
CA PHE A 78 -9.32 5.94 10.61
C PHE A 78 -9.08 6.49 12.03
N LYS A 79 -10.01 7.32 12.53
CA LYS A 79 -9.88 7.93 13.87
C LYS A 79 -10.22 6.96 15.00
N ASP A 80 -11.19 6.09 14.76
CA ASP A 80 -11.85 5.32 15.81
C ASP A 80 -11.38 3.86 15.85
N GLU A 81 -10.76 3.37 14.77
CA GLU A 81 -10.40 1.97 14.58
C GLU A 81 -9.13 1.82 13.76
N ALA A 82 -8.49 0.66 13.88
CA ALA A 82 -7.28 0.35 13.14
C ALA A 82 -7.55 0.26 11.63
N ALA A 83 -6.68 0.87 10.83
CA ALA A 83 -6.75 0.80 9.38
C ALA A 83 -6.01 -0.41 8.83
N LEU A 84 -6.68 -1.17 7.97
CA LEU A 84 -6.11 -2.32 7.28
C LEU A 84 -6.05 -2.03 5.79
N LEU A 85 -4.88 -2.21 5.18
CA LEU A 85 -4.79 -2.35 3.73
C LEU A 85 -5.03 -3.81 3.38
N VAL A 86 -6.09 -4.07 2.62
CA VAL A 86 -6.42 -5.39 2.09
C VAL A 86 -6.19 -5.39 0.59
N VAL A 87 -5.32 -6.28 0.11
CA VAL A 87 -5.14 -6.55 -1.31
C VAL A 87 -5.68 -7.95 -1.59
N TYR A 88 -6.66 -8.06 -2.48
CA TYR A 88 -7.38 -9.32 -2.69
C TYR A 88 -7.65 -9.60 -4.17
N GLN A 89 -7.84 -10.88 -4.48
CA GLN A 89 -8.27 -11.34 -5.80
C GLN A 89 -9.79 -11.32 -5.87
N GLY A 90 -10.33 -10.50 -6.77
CA GLY A 90 -11.77 -10.32 -6.97
C GLY A 90 -12.15 -10.23 -8.45
N PRO A 91 -13.45 -10.12 -8.76
CA PRO A 91 -13.92 -9.94 -10.12
C PRO A 91 -13.61 -8.54 -10.61
N GLN A 92 -13.36 -8.40 -11.91
CA GLN A 92 -13.49 -7.12 -12.59
C GLN A 92 -14.94 -6.94 -13.05
N GLU A 93 -15.46 -5.74 -12.87
CA GLU A 93 -16.80 -5.41 -13.34
C GLU A 93 -16.73 -4.84 -14.77
N LEU A 94 -17.28 -5.58 -15.73
CA LEU A 94 -17.37 -5.16 -17.12
C LEU A 94 -18.64 -4.33 -17.32
N ILE A 95 -18.46 -3.02 -17.46
CA ILE A 95 -19.55 -2.11 -17.78
C ILE A 95 -19.75 -2.08 -19.29
N ALA A 96 -20.98 -2.35 -19.75
CA ALA A 96 -21.30 -2.28 -21.17
C ALA A 96 -21.06 -0.85 -21.69
N THR A 97 -20.23 -0.71 -22.72
CA THR A 97 -20.03 0.58 -23.38
C THR A 97 -21.25 0.92 -24.21
N SER A 98 -21.77 2.14 -24.06
CA SER A 98 -22.76 2.68 -24.98
C SER A 98 -22.08 3.10 -26.29
N GLU A 99 -22.85 3.15 -27.39
CA GLU A 99 -22.34 3.69 -28.66
C GLU A 99 -21.89 5.15 -28.46
N ARG A 100 -20.84 5.56 -29.19
CA ARG A 100 -20.32 6.94 -29.10
C ARG A 100 -21.45 7.95 -29.34
N GLY A 101 -21.74 8.77 -28.33
CA GLY A 101 -22.80 9.78 -28.39
C GLY A 101 -24.11 9.38 -27.71
N THR A 102 -24.21 8.16 -27.18
CA THR A 102 -25.36 7.71 -26.38
C THR A 102 -25.04 7.73 -24.89
N PRO A 103 -26.02 8.06 -24.01
CA PRO A 103 -25.82 8.03 -22.57
C PRO A 103 -25.34 6.65 -22.12
N PRO A 104 -24.42 6.56 -21.15
CA PRO A 104 -24.04 5.27 -20.59
C PRO A 104 -25.30 4.55 -20.04
N PRO A 105 -25.35 3.22 -20.13
CA PRO A 105 -26.48 2.45 -19.62
C PRO A 105 -26.73 2.79 -18.14
N THR A 106 -28.00 2.97 -17.79
CA THR A 106 -28.45 3.35 -16.43
C THR A 106 -28.34 2.23 -15.40
N GLN A 107 -27.95 1.01 -15.79
CA GLN A 107 -27.72 -0.07 -14.84
C GLN A 107 -26.35 0.10 -14.17
N PRO A 108 -26.31 0.19 -12.83
CA PRO A 108 -25.08 0.41 -12.09
C PRO A 108 -24.20 -0.84 -11.99
N SER A 109 -24.71 -2.02 -12.36
CA SER A 109 -24.01 -3.30 -12.20
C SER A 109 -23.55 -3.85 -13.55
N GLY A 110 -22.25 -3.89 -13.77
CA GLY A 110 -21.62 -4.58 -14.89
C GLY A 110 -21.61 -6.10 -14.70
N VAL A 111 -21.12 -6.81 -15.71
CA VAL A 111 -20.92 -8.27 -15.62
C VAL A 111 -19.62 -8.53 -14.87
N LYS A 112 -19.69 -9.27 -13.76
CA LYS A 112 -18.50 -9.73 -13.04
C LYS A 112 -17.74 -10.74 -13.91
N PHE A 113 -16.52 -10.39 -14.26
CA PHE A 113 -15.60 -11.21 -15.03
C PHE A 113 -14.43 -11.65 -14.15
N TYR A 114 -14.13 -12.94 -14.19
CA TYR A 114 -12.97 -13.53 -13.56
C TYR A 114 -12.04 -14.07 -14.64
N ASP A 115 -10.84 -13.52 -14.73
CA ASP A 115 -9.76 -14.17 -15.48
C ASP A 115 -9.14 -15.25 -14.57
N PRO A 116 -9.31 -16.55 -14.87
CA PRO A 116 -8.78 -17.61 -14.03
C PRO A 116 -7.25 -17.74 -14.11
N ALA A 117 -6.62 -17.24 -15.19
CA ALA A 117 -5.16 -17.29 -15.37
C ALA A 117 -4.47 -16.10 -14.70
N MET A 118 -5.13 -14.93 -14.70
CA MET A 118 -4.62 -13.70 -14.11
C MET A 118 -5.73 -12.97 -13.34
N PRO A 119 -6.11 -13.45 -12.15
CA PRO A 119 -7.14 -12.80 -11.36
C PRO A 119 -6.70 -11.38 -11.00
N PRO A 120 -7.53 -10.36 -11.26
CA PRO A 120 -7.17 -8.99 -10.95
C PRO A 120 -7.06 -8.81 -9.43
N MET A 121 -6.02 -8.09 -9.03
CA MET A 121 -5.79 -7.72 -7.65
C MET A 121 -6.40 -6.35 -7.41
N VAL A 122 -7.30 -6.26 -6.43
CA VAL A 122 -7.92 -5.03 -5.97
C VAL A 122 -7.34 -4.71 -4.59
N GLY A 123 -7.23 -3.43 -4.27
CA GLY A 123 -6.75 -3.00 -2.96
C GLY A 123 -7.67 -1.96 -2.36
N GLU A 124 -8.04 -2.17 -1.11
CA GLU A 124 -8.93 -1.30 -0.35
C GLU A 124 -8.37 -1.08 1.06
N ILE A 125 -8.63 0.09 1.62
CA ILE A 125 -8.30 0.40 3.01
C ILE A 125 -9.60 0.35 3.80
N ILE A 126 -9.69 -0.59 4.72
CA ILE A 126 -10.91 -0.86 5.50
C ILE A 126 -10.62 -0.72 6.99
N LYS A 127 -11.68 -0.57 7.79
CA LYS A 127 -11.60 -0.71 9.24
C LYS A 127 -11.45 -2.18 9.63
N ILE A 128 -10.85 -2.42 10.79
CA ILE A 128 -10.73 -3.79 11.31
C ILE A 128 -12.09 -4.48 11.49
N SER A 129 -13.16 -3.74 11.81
CA SER A 129 -14.52 -4.29 11.91
C SER A 129 -15.07 -4.84 10.59
N GLU A 130 -14.65 -4.28 9.45
CA GLU A 130 -15.14 -4.62 8.11
C GLU A 130 -14.41 -5.83 7.51
N LEU A 131 -13.32 -6.28 8.13
CA LEU A 131 -12.52 -7.40 7.65
C LEU A 131 -13.34 -8.70 7.56
N GLY A 132 -14.22 -8.93 8.53
CA GLY A 132 -15.09 -10.12 8.54
C GLY A 132 -16.04 -10.15 7.35
N ASP A 133 -16.65 -9.01 7.02
CA ASP A 133 -17.58 -8.87 5.91
C ASP A 133 -16.87 -9.05 4.56
N LEU A 134 -15.67 -8.47 4.42
CA LEU A 134 -14.85 -8.65 3.22
C LEU A 134 -14.38 -10.10 3.06
N ALA A 135 -14.03 -10.78 4.16
CA ALA A 135 -13.63 -12.19 4.14
C ALA A 135 -14.79 -13.15 3.87
N ALA A 136 -16.01 -12.77 4.24
CA ALA A 136 -17.23 -13.52 3.93
C ALA A 136 -17.74 -13.29 2.50
N ASN A 137 -17.19 -12.29 1.78
CA ASN A 137 -17.63 -11.97 0.43
C ASN A 137 -17.26 -13.13 -0.54
N PRO A 138 -18.25 -13.78 -1.19
CA PRO A 138 -18.00 -14.89 -2.10
C PRO A 138 -17.20 -14.47 -3.34
N ASP A 139 -17.15 -13.17 -3.65
CA ASP A 139 -16.36 -12.65 -4.75
C ASP A 139 -14.86 -12.64 -4.46
N VAL A 140 -14.47 -12.68 -3.18
CA VAL A 140 -13.09 -12.60 -2.73
C VAL A 140 -12.50 -14.01 -2.66
N ARG A 141 -11.55 -14.30 -3.56
CA ARG A 141 -10.93 -15.62 -3.66
C ARG A 141 -9.79 -15.83 -2.66
N SER A 142 -8.97 -14.79 -2.48
CA SER A 142 -7.83 -14.76 -1.58
C SER A 142 -7.48 -13.32 -1.25
N MET A 143 -6.88 -13.09 -0.08
CA MET A 143 -6.48 -11.75 0.35
C MET A 143 -5.19 -11.74 1.14
N ALA A 144 -4.50 -10.60 1.06
CA ALA A 144 -3.34 -10.20 1.82
C ALA A 144 -3.72 -8.97 2.64
N VAL A 145 -3.51 -9.02 3.96
CA VAL A 145 -3.94 -7.98 4.89
C VAL A 145 -2.73 -7.41 5.62
N VAL A 146 -2.60 -6.07 5.61
CA VAL A 146 -1.56 -5.36 6.34
C VAL A 146 -2.20 -4.33 7.27
N ASN A 147 -1.86 -4.40 8.55
CA ASN A 147 -2.28 -3.41 9.53
C ASN A 147 -1.39 -2.16 9.42
N ILE A 148 -1.98 -1.05 8.99
CA ILE A 148 -1.26 0.21 8.73
C ILE A 148 -0.80 0.83 10.05
N ASP A 149 -1.65 0.84 11.07
CA ASP A 149 -1.36 1.40 12.39
C ASP A 149 -0.17 0.70 13.07
N HIS A 150 -0.03 -0.61 12.86
CA HIS A 150 1.12 -1.36 13.36
C HIS A 150 2.43 -0.90 12.69
N VAL A 151 2.40 -0.70 11.36
CA VAL A 151 3.55 -0.16 10.61
C VAL A 151 3.86 1.26 11.07
N GLU A 152 2.85 2.12 11.21
CA GLU A 152 3.00 3.49 11.68
C GLU A 152 3.63 3.54 13.09
N SER A 153 3.15 2.71 14.02
CA SER A 153 3.68 2.62 15.37
C SER A 153 5.16 2.24 15.37
N ARG A 154 5.56 1.30 14.50
CA ARG A 154 6.96 0.89 14.32
C ARG A 154 7.82 2.02 13.73
N VAL A 155 7.30 2.77 12.75
CA VAL A 155 7.97 3.94 12.18
C VAL A 155 8.18 5.01 13.24
N LYS A 156 7.14 5.35 14.01
CA LYS A 156 7.22 6.34 15.10
C LYS A 156 8.25 5.93 16.16
N ALA A 157 8.29 4.65 16.54
CA ALA A 157 9.28 4.13 17.48
C ALA A 157 10.72 4.21 16.94
N ALA A 158 10.91 4.04 15.62
CA ALA A 158 12.23 4.17 15.00
C ALA A 158 12.75 5.62 15.01
N MET A 159 11.85 6.61 14.98
CA MET A 159 12.23 8.03 15.10
C MET A 159 12.78 8.34 16.50
N THR A 160 12.06 7.93 17.56
CA THR A 160 12.42 8.24 18.95
C THR A 160 13.69 7.53 19.42
N ALA A 161 14.06 6.41 18.79
CA ALA A 161 15.22 5.62 19.19
C ALA A 161 16.58 6.26 18.79
N SER A 162 16.60 7.24 17.88
CA SER A 162 17.83 7.94 17.51
C SER A 162 18.17 9.12 18.43
N ASP A 163 17.22 9.60 19.24
CA ASP A 163 17.44 10.71 20.18
C ASP A 163 18.16 10.28 21.49
N GLN A 164 18.54 9.01 21.61
CA GLN A 164 19.18 8.43 22.80
C GLN A 164 20.66 8.03 22.61
N ILE A 165 21.31 8.48 21.51
CA ILE A 165 22.74 8.24 21.24
C ILE A 165 23.47 9.57 21.17
#